data_AF-A0A6G7LQA1-F1
#
_entry.id   AF-A0A6G7LQA1-F1
#
_cell.length_a   1.000
_cell.length_b   1.000
_cell.length_c   1.000
_cell.angle_alpha   90.00
_cell.angle_beta   90.00
_cell.angle_gamma   90.00
#
_symmetry.space_group_name_H-M   'P 1'
#
loop_
_entity.id
_entity.type
_entity.pdbx_description
1 polymer ?
#
loop_
_entity_poly.entity_id
_entity_poly.type
_entity_poly.pdbx_seq_one_letter_code
_entity_poly.pdbx_strand_id
1 'polypeptide(L)'
;MSASKLRELKQQQQSLLEQELMREQAGSLGVAGKKLEQALQDYQRHHHLSPRKKAEYVSLVADAVYNLMLTRELLGFVDGNLEWVCGQYDIPDAVLQQLALS
;
A
#
# COMPACT_ATOMS: atom_id res chain seq x y z
N MET A 1 26.71 -34.77 15.69
CA MET A 1 25.39 -34.47 15.05
C MET A 1 25.36 -35.12 13.68
N SER A 2 24.24 -35.74 13.27
CA SER A 2 24.12 -36.31 11.92
C SER A 2 23.89 -35.21 10.87
N ALA A 3 24.32 -35.45 9.64
CA ALA A 3 24.09 -34.54 8.52
C ALA A 3 22.59 -34.29 8.23
N SER A 4 21.71 -35.22 8.60
CA SER A 4 20.24 -35.06 8.52
C SER A 4 19.75 -33.97 9.48
N LYS A 5 20.19 -34.05 10.75
CA LYS A 5 19.74 -33.12 11.79
C LYS A 5 20.19 -31.68 11.55
N LEU A 6 21.36 -31.50 10.91
CA LEU A 6 21.84 -30.18 10.45
C LEU A 6 21.00 -29.61 9.29
N ARG A 7 20.53 -30.46 8.37
CA ARG A 7 19.64 -30.02 7.28
C ARG A 7 18.27 -29.64 7.79
N GLU A 8 17.70 -30.44 8.69
CA GLU A 8 16.40 -30.16 9.33
C GLU A 8 16.42 -28.82 10.05
N LEU A 9 17.46 -28.53 10.85
CA LEU A 9 17.60 -27.24 11.53
C LEU A 9 17.73 -26.07 10.55
N LYS A 10 18.50 -26.21 9.47
CA LYS A 10 18.60 -25.17 8.43
C LYS A 10 17.25 -24.92 7.76
N GLN A 11 16.50 -25.97 7.46
CA GLN A 11 15.20 -25.85 6.82
C GLN A 11 14.15 -25.21 7.75
N GLN A 12 14.19 -25.52 9.05
CA GLN A 12 13.36 -24.85 10.05
C GLN A 12 13.70 -23.37 10.18
N GLN A 13 14.99 -23.00 10.22
CA GLN A 13 15.41 -21.60 10.26
C GLN A 13 14.97 -20.83 9.01
N GLN A 14 15.12 -21.44 7.84
CA GLN A 14 14.66 -20.84 6.59
C GLN A 14 13.15 -20.61 6.60
N SER A 15 12.36 -21.60 7.06
CA SER A 15 10.91 -21.45 7.16
C SER A 15 10.48 -20.34 8.13
N LEU A 16 11.19 -20.16 9.26
CA LEU A 16 10.92 -19.06 10.19
C LEU A 16 11.20 -17.69 9.55
N LEU A 17 12.33 -17.57 8.85
CA LEU A 17 12.68 -16.34 8.15
C LEU A 17 11.66 -15.99 7.06
N GLU A 18 11.21 -16.98 6.28
CA GLU A 18 10.18 -16.79 5.26
C GLU A 18 8.85 -16.31 5.89
N GLN A 19 8.48 -16.86 7.05
CA GLN A 19 7.27 -16.42 7.78
C GLN A 19 7.39 -14.99 8.31
N GLU A 20 8.55 -14.59 8.83
CA GLU A 20 8.80 -13.23 9.30
C GLU A 20 8.76 -12.23 8.15
N LEU A 21 9.41 -12.55 7.03
CA LEU A 21 9.34 -11.74 5.81
C LEU A 21 7.91 -11.57 5.34
N MET A 22 7.14 -12.67 5.21
CA MET A 22 5.72 -12.59 4.84
C MET A 22 4.91 -11.70 5.77
N ARG A 23 5.18 -11.74 7.08
CA ARG A 23 4.52 -10.89 8.08
C ARG A 23 4.86 -9.41 7.87
N GLU A 24 6.13 -9.08 7.62
CA GLU A 24 6.57 -7.70 7.36
C GLU A 24 5.98 -7.16 6.05
N GLN A 25 5.96 -7.97 5.00
CA GLN A 25 5.38 -7.62 3.70
C GLN A 25 3.87 -7.34 3.83
N ALA A 26 3.13 -8.25 4.47
CA ALA A 26 1.70 -8.07 4.73
C ALA A 26 1.44 -6.84 5.62
N GLY A 27 2.27 -6.64 6.64
CA GLY A 27 2.20 -5.48 7.52
C GLY A 27 2.40 -4.16 6.77
N SER A 28 3.39 -4.10 5.88
CA SER A 28 3.68 -2.90 5.08
C SER A 28 2.53 -2.53 4.16
N LEU A 29 1.93 -3.51 3.47
CA LEU A 29 0.71 -3.30 2.67
C LEU A 29 -0.44 -2.81 3.53
N GLY A 30 -0.68 -3.45 4.68
CA GLY A 30 -1.75 -3.08 5.59
C GLY A 30 -1.61 -1.65 6.13
N VAL A 31 -0.38 -1.21 6.43
CA VAL A 31 -0.11 0.17 6.84
C VAL A 31 -0.36 1.17 5.71
N ALA A 32 0.09 0.87 4.49
CA ALA A 32 -0.13 1.73 3.34
C ALA A 32 -1.62 1.85 3.00
N GLY A 33 -2.37 0.74 3.01
CA GLY A 33 -3.82 0.73 2.81
C GLY A 33 -4.57 1.57 3.84
N LYS A 34 -4.26 1.39 5.13
CA LYS A 34 -4.88 2.19 6.21
C LYS A 34 -4.61 3.69 6.07
N LYS A 35 -3.42 4.08 5.59
CA LYS A 35 -3.12 5.50 5.32
C LYS A 35 -3.97 6.05 4.19
N LEU A 36 -4.19 5.27 3.13
CA LEU A 36 -5.10 5.66 2.05
C LEU A 36 -6.54 5.77 2.54
N GLU A 37 -7.04 4.81 3.32
CA GLU A 37 -8.38 4.88 3.93
C GLU A 37 -8.54 6.15 4.77
N GLN A 38 -7.56 6.47 5.60
CA GLN A 38 -7.58 7.67 6.43
C GLN A 38 -7.60 8.94 5.58
N ALA A 39 -6.75 9.02 4.55
CA ALA A 39 -6.71 10.16 3.64
C ALA A 39 -8.05 10.35 2.90
N LEU A 40 -8.69 9.26 2.46
CA LEU A 40 -10.01 9.29 1.82
C LEU A 40 -11.10 9.77 2.78
N GLN A 41 -11.08 9.31 4.03
CA GLN A 41 -12.02 9.79 5.05
C GLN A 41 -11.84 11.29 5.32
N ASP A 42 -10.61 11.76 5.42
CA ASP A 42 -10.32 13.18 5.66
C ASP A 42 -10.69 14.04 4.44
N TYR A 43 -10.46 13.53 3.23
CA TYR A 43 -10.97 14.14 2.00
C TYR A 43 -12.50 14.29 2.08
N GLN A 44 -13.24 13.21 2.35
CA GLN A 44 -14.71 13.26 2.43
C GLN A 44 -15.20 14.29 3.46
N ARG A 45 -14.56 14.38 4.63
CA ARG A 45 -14.92 15.31 5.70
C ARG A 45 -14.60 16.77 5.40
N HIS A 46 -13.55 17.06 4.62
CA HIS A 46 -12.98 18.41 4.60
C HIS A 46 -12.81 19.04 3.21
N HIS A 47 -12.94 18.26 2.12
CA HIS A 47 -12.73 18.78 0.76
C HIS A 47 -13.67 19.94 0.38
N HIS A 48 -14.87 20.00 0.97
CA HIS A 48 -15.88 21.01 0.65
C HIS A 48 -15.68 22.33 1.41
N LEU A 49 -14.74 22.41 2.36
CA LEU A 49 -14.54 23.60 3.21
C LEU A 49 -14.02 24.81 2.42
N SER A 50 -13.18 24.58 1.40
CA SER A 50 -12.71 25.61 0.47
C SER A 50 -12.01 24.97 -0.74
N PRO A 51 -11.86 25.69 -1.86
CA PRO A 51 -11.07 25.21 -3.00
C PRO A 51 -9.62 24.86 -2.63
N ARG A 52 -9.01 25.64 -1.73
CA ARG A 52 -7.66 25.37 -1.23
C ARG A 52 -7.60 24.05 -0.43
N LYS A 53 -8.57 23.82 0.45
CA LYS A 53 -8.68 22.56 1.19
C LYS A 53 -8.96 21.38 0.28
N LYS A 54 -9.80 21.55 -0.74
CA LYS A 54 -9.99 20.53 -1.78
C LYS A 54 -8.65 20.13 -2.39
N ALA A 55 -7.88 21.08 -2.90
CA ALA A 55 -6.59 20.80 -3.53
C ALA A 55 -5.60 20.11 -2.56
N GLU A 56 -5.53 20.57 -1.31
CA GLU A 56 -4.71 19.96 -0.25
C GLU A 56 -5.06 18.48 -0.04
N TYR A 57 -6.34 18.16 0.16
CA TYR A 57 -6.76 16.78 0.38
C TYR A 57 -6.69 15.92 -0.89
N VAL A 58 -6.90 16.48 -2.09
CA VAL A 58 -6.64 15.75 -3.34
C VAL A 58 -5.17 15.30 -3.37
N SER A 59 -4.23 16.20 -3.07
CA SER A 59 -2.80 15.87 -3.05
C SER A 59 -2.47 14.81 -2.01
N LEU A 60 -3.00 14.92 -0.79
CA LEU A 60 -2.76 13.92 0.27
C LEU A 60 -3.28 12.53 -0.11
N VAL A 61 -4.45 12.45 -0.76
CA VAL A 61 -4.96 11.17 -1.26
C VAL A 61 -4.09 10.64 -2.40
N ALA A 62 -3.68 11.50 -3.35
CA ALA A 62 -2.81 11.10 -4.45
C ALA A 62 -1.48 10.51 -3.94
N ASP A 63 -0.85 11.16 -2.95
CA ASP A 63 0.37 10.66 -2.31
C ASP A 63 0.14 9.31 -1.62
N ALA A 64 -1.00 9.13 -0.96
CA ALA A 64 -1.33 7.87 -0.31
C ALA A 64 -1.58 6.74 -1.34
N VAL A 65 -2.23 7.04 -2.47
CA VAL A 65 -2.39 6.10 -3.59
C VAL A 65 -1.02 5.71 -4.14
N TYR A 66 -0.14 6.67 -4.44
CA TYR A 66 1.20 6.40 -4.94
C TYR A 66 2.02 5.54 -3.97
N ASN A 67 1.99 5.85 -2.68
CA ASN A 67 2.68 5.04 -1.67
C ASN A 67 2.17 3.59 -1.61
N LEU A 68 0.86 3.36 -1.77
CA LEU A 68 0.30 2.02 -1.82
C LEU A 68 0.75 1.28 -3.08
N MET A 69 0.72 1.92 -4.26
CA MET A 69 1.21 1.34 -5.50
C MET A 69 2.70 0.99 -5.40
N LEU A 70 3.53 1.91 -4.90
CA LEU A 70 4.96 1.66 -4.70
C LEU A 70 5.22 0.50 -3.73
N THR A 71 4.46 0.45 -2.62
CA THR A 71 4.57 -0.66 -1.66
C THR A 71 4.23 -2.00 -2.32
N ARG A 72 3.21 -2.02 -3.19
CA ARG A 72 2.85 -3.20 -3.98
C ARG A 72 3.96 -3.61 -4.94
N GLU A 73 4.55 -2.65 -5.67
CA GLU A 73 5.65 -2.89 -6.61
C GLU A 73 6.89 -3.47 -5.93
N LEU A 74 7.27 -2.92 -4.76
CA LEU A 74 8.41 -3.42 -3.97
C LEU A 74 8.21 -4.86 -3.49
N LEU A 75 6.97 -5.35 -3.46
CA LEU A 75 6.61 -6.72 -3.09
C LEU A 75 6.37 -7.62 -4.30
N GLY A 76 6.61 -7.12 -5.52
CA GLY A 76 6.48 -7.87 -6.76
C GLY A 76 5.11 -7.77 -7.44
N PHE A 77 4.17 -6.98 -6.92
CA PHE A 77 2.90 -6.68 -7.59
C PHE A 77 3.09 -5.46 -8.50
N VAL A 78 3.56 -5.69 -9.73
CA VAL A 78 3.93 -4.62 -10.68
C VAL A 78 2.86 -4.31 -11.72
N ASP A 79 1.91 -5.21 -11.94
CA ASP A 79 0.91 -5.07 -12.98
C ASP A 79 -0.40 -4.48 -12.45
N GLY A 80 -0.95 -3.51 -13.20
CA GLY A 80 -2.31 -3.00 -12.99
C GLY A 80 -2.55 -2.36 -11.61
N ASN A 81 -1.55 -1.68 -11.05
CA ASN A 81 -1.63 -1.19 -9.67
C ASN A 81 -2.70 -0.11 -9.49
N LEU A 82 -2.82 0.84 -10.43
CA LEU A 82 -3.84 1.88 -10.34
C LEU A 82 -5.24 1.28 -10.49
N GLU A 83 -5.42 0.36 -11.44
CA GLU A 83 -6.68 -0.36 -11.66
C GLU A 83 -7.06 -1.17 -10.42
N TRP A 84 -6.09 -1.86 -9.81
CA TRP A 84 -6.31 -2.59 -8.57
C TRP A 84 -6.72 -1.65 -7.43
N VAL A 85 -6.05 -0.51 -7.24
CA VAL A 85 -6.41 0.47 -6.21
C VAL A 85 -7.83 1.00 -6.46
N CYS A 86 -8.18 1.37 -7.69
CA CYS A 86 -9.52 1.84 -8.04
C CYS A 86 -10.60 0.76 -7.86
N GLY A 87 -10.23 -0.52 -7.97
CA GLY A 87 -11.13 -1.64 -7.69
C GLY A 87 -11.33 -1.95 -6.20
N GLN A 88 -10.46 -1.45 -5.32
CA GLN A 88 -10.54 -1.67 -3.86
C GLN A 88 -11.02 -0.44 -3.08
N TYR A 89 -10.81 0.76 -3.62
CA TYR A 89 -11.09 2.03 -2.93
C TYR A 89 -11.87 2.98 -3.84
N ASP A 90 -12.80 3.73 -3.27
CA ASP A 90 -13.53 4.79 -3.96
C ASP A 90 -12.63 6.04 -4.11
N ILE A 91 -11.78 6.04 -5.15
CA ILE A 91 -10.86 7.16 -5.43
C ILE A 91 -11.61 8.31 -6.12
N PRO A 92 -11.58 9.55 -5.58
CA PRO A 92 -12.25 10.69 -6.21
C PRO A 92 -11.66 11.02 -7.59
N ASP A 93 -12.51 11.41 -8.55
CA ASP A 93 -12.07 11.79 -9.92
C ASP A 93 -10.98 12.86 -9.93
N ALA A 94 -11.04 13.83 -9.01
CA ALA A 94 -10.02 14.87 -8.90
C ALA A 94 -8.63 14.30 -8.56
N VAL A 95 -8.57 13.21 -7.80
CA VAL A 95 -7.32 12.50 -7.48
C VAL A 95 -6.82 11.74 -8.69
N LEU A 96 -7.70 11.04 -9.41
CA LEU A 96 -7.34 10.33 -10.65
C LEU A 96 -6.78 11.29 -11.71
N GLN A 97 -7.39 12.47 -11.84
CA GLN A 97 -6.88 13.53 -12.73
C GLN A 97 -5.48 13.99 -12.31
N GLN A 98 -5.23 14.16 -11.01
CA GLN A 98 -3.89 14.54 -10.52
C GLN A 98 -2.86 13.44 -10.81
N LEU A 99 -3.21 12.17 -10.56
CA LEU A 99 -2.31 11.04 -10.81
C LEU A 99 -1.97 10.88 -12.30
N ALA A 100 -2.91 11.17 -13.20
CA ALA A 100 -2.68 11.12 -14.65
C ALA A 100 -1.81 12.27 -15.20
N LEU A 101 -1.65 13.35 -14.43
CA LEU A 101 -0.85 14.54 -14.77
C LEU A 101 0.53 14.53 -14.11
N SER A 102 0.80 13.55 -13.25
CA SER A 102 2.05 13.38 -12.48
C SER A 102 3.01 12.48 -13.23
#